data_AF-A0A2D9CKF7-F1
#
_entry.id   AF-A0A2D9CKF7-F1
#
_cell.length_a   1.000
_cell.length_b   1.000
_cell.length_c   1.000
_cell.angle_alpha   90.00
_cell.angle_beta   90.00
_cell.angle_gamma   90.00
#
_symmetry.space_group_name_H-M   'P 1'
#
loop_
_entity.id
_entity.type
_entity.pdbx_description
1 polymer ?
#
loop_
_entity_poly.entity_id
_entity_poly.type
_entity_poly.pdbx_seq_one_letter_code
_entity_poly.pdbx_strand_id
1 'polypeptide(L)'
;MKENKLIAEFMDFPTQRDAVDEDTIAYYVGESIMHTDNTNNQNDYDVFHPEDMQFHTSWGWLMPVVQKCRQENQLEYFDRVYYALEECDINVTYKAVVKFIIEYNKTNRNYERK
;
A
#
# COMPACT_ATOMS: atom_id res chain seq x y z
N MET A 1 -1.83 -12.32 -0.70
CA MET A 1 -1.36 -10.93 -0.53
C MET A 1 -1.67 -10.10 -1.77
N LYS A 2 -2.91 -10.20 -2.29
CA LYS A 2 -3.35 -9.39 -3.44
C LYS A 2 -3.56 -7.94 -3.03
N GLU A 3 -3.88 -7.74 -1.75
CA GLU A 3 -4.12 -6.48 -1.09
C GLU A 3 -2.85 -5.64 -0.96
N ASN A 4 -1.72 -6.27 -0.64
CA ASN A 4 -0.42 -5.57 -0.59
C ASN A 4 0.00 -5.07 -1.98
N LYS A 5 -0.25 -5.86 -3.03
CA LYS A 5 -0.06 -5.40 -4.42
C LYS A 5 -0.94 -4.20 -4.75
N LEU A 6 -2.23 -4.23 -4.36
CA LEU A 6 -3.13 -3.09 -4.55
C LEU A 6 -2.63 -1.83 -3.83
N ILE A 7 -2.09 -1.97 -2.62
CA ILE A 7 -1.50 -0.87 -1.87
C ILE A 7 -0.26 -0.34 -2.57
N ALA A 8 0.64 -1.22 -3.03
CA ALA A 8 1.85 -0.81 -3.76
C ALA A 8 1.53 -0.04 -5.04
N GLU A 9 0.53 -0.50 -5.81
CA GLU A 9 0.02 0.19 -6.99
C GLU A 9 -0.60 1.54 -6.62
N PHE A 10 -1.45 1.60 -5.58
CA PHE A 10 -2.04 2.86 -5.11
C PHE A 10 -0.99 3.86 -4.62
N MET A 11 0.11 3.39 -4.04
CA MET A 11 1.21 4.23 -3.60
C MET A 11 2.14 4.67 -4.74
N ASP A 12 1.92 4.18 -5.96
CA ASP A 12 2.76 4.42 -7.15
C ASP A 12 4.22 3.98 -6.95
N PHE A 13 4.44 2.87 -6.23
CA PHE A 13 5.80 2.37 -6.04
C PHE A 13 6.42 1.90 -7.36
N PRO A 14 7.68 2.28 -7.64
CA PRO A 14 8.39 1.79 -8.81
C PRO A 14 8.50 0.26 -8.79
N THR A 15 8.11 -0.39 -9.89
CA THR A 15 8.31 -1.82 -10.06
C THR A 15 9.76 -2.13 -10.37
N GLN A 16 10.31 -3.13 -9.71
CA GLN A 16 11.64 -3.67 -9.96
C GLN A 16 11.48 -5.11 -10.49
N ARG A 17 12.41 -5.53 -11.35
CA ARG A 17 12.56 -6.96 -11.65
C ARG A 17 13.18 -7.63 -10.44
N ASP A 18 12.63 -8.76 -10.04
CA ASP A 18 13.21 -9.55 -8.97
C ASP A 18 14.61 -10.06 -9.35
N ALA A 19 15.47 -10.18 -8.34
CA ALA A 19 16.86 -10.61 -8.52
C ALA A 19 17.01 -12.10 -8.89
N VAL A 20 15.98 -12.92 -8.64
CA VAL A 20 16.02 -14.39 -8.74
C VAL A 20 15.11 -14.90 -9.86
N ASP A 21 13.98 -14.24 -10.10
CA ASP A 21 12.98 -14.60 -11.10
C ASP A 21 12.44 -13.37 -11.83
N GLU A 22 12.88 -13.15 -13.07
CA GLU A 22 12.48 -11.98 -13.88
C GLU A 22 10.95 -11.86 -14.11
N ASP A 23 10.19 -12.93 -13.94
CA ASP A 23 8.72 -12.94 -14.07
C ASP A 23 8.00 -12.48 -12.78
N THR A 24 8.73 -12.39 -11.67
CA THR A 24 8.22 -11.94 -10.38
C THR A 24 8.42 -10.43 -10.20
N ILE A 25 7.33 -9.72 -9.88
CA ILE A 25 7.34 -8.26 -9.70
C ILE A 25 7.60 -7.92 -8.22
N ALA A 26 8.61 -7.11 -7.98
CA ALA A 26 8.89 -6.48 -6.69
C ALA A 26 8.67 -4.96 -6.78
N TYR A 27 8.61 -4.28 -5.63
CA TYR A 27 8.36 -2.85 -5.54
C TYR A 27 9.38 -2.18 -4.64
N TYR A 28 9.92 -1.05 -5.08
CA TYR A 28 10.78 -0.19 -4.27
C TYR A 28 9.94 0.71 -3.37
N VAL A 29 10.13 0.63 -2.04
CA VAL A 29 9.32 1.34 -1.04
C VAL A 29 10.07 2.42 -0.25
N GLY A 30 11.39 2.52 -0.42
CA GLY A 30 12.30 3.21 0.50
C GLY A 30 12.02 4.69 0.71
N GLU A 31 11.68 5.40 -0.36
CA GLU A 31 11.38 6.85 -0.29
C GLU A 31 10.00 7.15 0.30
N SER A 32 9.09 6.18 0.30
CA SER A 32 7.66 6.42 0.58
C SER A 32 7.15 5.79 1.87
N ILE A 33 7.80 4.74 2.37
CA ILE A 33 7.40 4.03 3.59
C ILE A 33 8.42 4.23 4.71
N MET A 34 9.56 3.56 4.60
CA MET A 34 10.69 3.65 5.52
C MET A 34 11.89 2.96 4.89
N HIS A 35 13.11 3.40 5.22
CA HIS A 35 14.30 2.58 4.97
C HIS A 35 14.25 1.36 5.86
N THR A 36 14.24 0.18 5.26
CA THR A 36 14.13 -1.08 5.99
C THR A 36 15.21 -2.02 5.49
N ASP A 37 15.91 -2.62 6.44
CA ASP A 37 16.82 -3.69 6.08
C ASP A 37 15.97 -4.86 5.58
N ASN A 38 16.33 -5.36 4.42
CA ASN A 38 15.68 -6.46 3.75
C ASN A 38 16.69 -7.61 3.62
N THR A 39 17.52 -7.75 4.66
CA THR A 39 18.57 -8.77 4.81
C THR A 39 18.07 -10.21 4.63
N ASN A 40 16.75 -10.44 4.70
CA ASN A 40 16.11 -11.74 4.51
C ASN A 40 15.45 -11.93 3.13
N ASN A 41 15.40 -10.92 2.27
CA ASN A 41 15.03 -11.07 0.87
C ASN A 41 16.28 -10.93 -0.01
N GLN A 42 16.30 -11.60 -1.17
CA GLN A 42 17.47 -11.57 -2.06
C GLN A 42 17.53 -10.29 -2.90
N ASN A 43 16.65 -9.32 -2.63
CA ASN A 43 16.49 -8.10 -3.40
C ASN A 43 17.30 -6.94 -2.81
N ASP A 44 17.56 -5.93 -3.64
CA ASP A 44 18.25 -4.71 -3.23
C ASP A 44 17.49 -3.97 -2.13
N TYR A 45 18.19 -3.12 -1.36
CA TYR A 45 17.60 -2.35 -0.26
C TYR A 45 16.26 -1.68 -0.62
N ASP A 46 15.31 -1.77 0.31
CA ASP A 46 13.96 -1.25 0.20
C ASP A 46 13.10 -1.85 -0.94
N VAL A 47 13.51 -2.96 -1.55
CA VAL A 47 12.72 -3.67 -2.56
C VAL A 47 12.03 -4.88 -1.92
N PHE A 48 10.72 -4.98 -2.11
CA PHE A 48 9.89 -6.03 -1.51
C PHE A 48 8.93 -6.64 -2.52
N HIS A 49 8.73 -7.94 -2.42
CA HIS A 49 7.57 -8.57 -3.01
C HIS A 49 6.31 -8.20 -2.22
N PRO A 50 5.13 -8.17 -2.86
CA PRO A 50 3.86 -7.99 -2.16
C PRO A 50 3.69 -8.91 -0.94
N GLU A 51 4.26 -10.11 -1.00
CA GLU A 51 4.20 -11.08 0.09
C GLU A 51 4.96 -10.68 1.36
N ASP A 52 6.05 -9.94 1.21
CA ASP A 52 6.92 -9.58 2.31
C ASP A 52 6.52 -8.23 2.95
N MET A 53 5.59 -7.50 2.32
CA MET A 53 5.13 -6.20 2.80
C MET A 53 4.26 -6.31 4.06
N GLN A 54 4.56 -5.46 5.05
CA GLN A 54 3.99 -5.56 6.39
C GLN A 54 2.84 -4.58 6.68
N PHE A 55 2.09 -4.18 5.65
CA PHE A 55 0.98 -3.22 5.79
C PHE A 55 -0.12 -3.64 6.79
N HIS A 56 -0.27 -4.94 7.05
CA HIS A 56 -1.28 -5.47 7.96
C HIS A 56 -0.77 -5.73 9.38
N THR A 57 0.54 -5.63 9.62
CA THR A 57 1.19 -5.94 10.91
C THR A 57 2.02 -4.80 11.47
N SER A 58 2.38 -3.80 10.66
CA SER A 58 3.22 -2.68 11.07
C SER A 58 2.57 -1.33 10.75
N TRP A 59 2.41 -0.51 11.79
CA TRP A 59 1.96 0.88 11.65
C TRP A 59 2.95 1.74 10.83
N GLY A 60 4.25 1.45 10.89
CA GLY A 60 5.25 2.15 10.07
C GLY A 60 5.00 1.97 8.58
N TRP A 61 4.51 0.79 8.19
CA TRP A 61 4.09 0.51 6.82
C TRP A 61 2.73 1.13 6.48
N LEU A 62 1.77 1.06 7.39
CA LEU A 62 0.40 1.46 7.11
C LEU A 62 0.16 2.98 7.13
N MET A 63 0.85 3.71 8.02
CA MET A 63 0.61 5.15 8.23
C MET A 63 0.87 6.02 6.98
N PRO A 64 1.93 5.80 6.18
CA PRO A 64 2.11 6.53 4.92
C PRO A 64 0.95 6.30 3.93
N VAL A 65 0.38 5.09 3.91
CA VAL A 65 -0.77 4.76 3.06
C VAL A 65 -2.02 5.51 3.55
N VAL A 66 -2.27 5.55 4.86
CA VAL A 66 -3.34 6.35 5.47
C VAL A 66 -3.18 7.83 5.12
N GLN A 67 -1.96 8.35 5.15
CA GLN A 67 -1.66 9.72 4.75
C GLN A 67 -2.00 9.96 3.27
N LYS A 68 -1.63 9.05 2.36
CA LYS A 68 -2.01 9.17 0.94
C LYS A 68 -3.54 9.10 0.76
N CYS A 69 -4.23 8.20 1.45
CA CYS A 69 -5.70 8.16 1.45
C CYS A 69 -6.33 9.51 1.86
N ARG A 70 -5.73 10.21 2.83
CA ARG A 70 -6.17 11.55 3.23
C ARG A 70 -5.95 12.60 2.13
N GLN A 71 -4.83 12.54 1.43
CA GLN A 71 -4.46 13.48 0.38
C GLN A 71 -5.33 13.31 -0.87
N GLU A 72 -5.62 12.06 -1.24
CA GLU A 72 -6.47 11.70 -2.38
C GLU A 72 -7.96 11.89 -2.10
N ASN A 73 -8.32 12.41 -0.92
CA ASN A 73 -9.70 12.47 -0.49
C ASN A 73 -10.48 13.60 -1.18
N GLN A 74 -11.03 13.27 -2.36
CA GLN A 74 -12.12 14.00 -3.01
C GLN A 74 -13.51 13.41 -2.68
N LEU A 75 -13.59 12.41 -1.78
CA LEU A 75 -14.80 11.65 -1.48
C LEU A 75 -15.13 11.66 0.02
N GLU A 76 -16.36 11.29 0.39
CA GLU A 76 -16.84 11.17 1.78
C GLU A 76 -16.23 9.96 2.54
N TYR A 77 -15.29 9.23 1.93
CA TYR A 77 -14.84 7.91 2.40
C TYR A 77 -13.64 7.92 3.34
N PHE A 78 -12.88 9.01 3.40
CA PHE A 78 -11.78 9.10 4.38
C PHE A 78 -12.29 9.03 5.82
N ASP A 79 -13.53 9.49 6.10
CA ASP A 79 -14.14 9.38 7.43
C ASP A 79 -14.12 7.95 7.96
N ARG A 80 -14.29 6.94 7.09
CA ARG A 80 -14.20 5.53 7.48
C ARG A 80 -12.79 5.10 7.86
N VAL A 81 -11.78 5.58 7.13
CA VAL A 81 -10.37 5.32 7.46
C VAL A 81 -10.00 6.04 8.75
N TYR A 82 -10.49 7.27 8.94
CA TYR A 82 -10.29 8.08 10.13
C TYR A 82 -10.89 7.42 11.37
N TYR A 83 -12.16 7.00 11.33
CA TYR A 83 -12.80 6.31 12.46
C TYR A 83 -12.12 4.97 12.78
N ALA A 84 -11.73 4.22 11.75
CA ALA A 84 -10.98 2.97 11.94
C ALA A 84 -9.63 3.21 12.64
N LEU A 85 -8.95 4.32 12.32
CA LEU A 85 -7.71 4.72 12.97
C LEU A 85 -7.92 5.08 14.45
N GLU A 86 -9.03 5.75 14.79
CA GLU A 86 -9.36 6.08 16.19
C GLU A 86 -9.57 4.84 17.08
N GLU A 87 -9.98 3.70 16.50
CA GLU A 87 -10.09 2.42 17.22
C GLU A 87 -8.72 1.86 17.67
N CYS A 88 -7.61 2.42 17.18
CA CYS A 88 -6.24 1.97 17.48
C CYS A 88 -5.99 0.48 17.17
N ASP A 89 -6.80 -0.13 16.29
CA ASP A 89 -6.66 -1.51 15.83
C ASP A 89 -6.12 -1.53 14.39
N ILE A 90 -4.93 -2.11 14.22
CA ILE A 90 -4.25 -2.18 12.93
C ILE A 90 -5.03 -3.01 11.91
N ASN A 91 -5.70 -4.08 12.34
CA ASN A 91 -6.48 -4.93 11.44
C ASN A 91 -7.73 -4.18 10.96
N VAL A 92 -8.39 -3.43 11.85
CA VAL A 92 -9.54 -2.61 11.50
C VAL A 92 -9.12 -1.51 10.52
N THR A 93 -8.02 -0.81 10.82
CA THR A 93 -7.50 0.27 9.98
C THR A 93 -7.04 -0.24 8.61
N TYR A 94 -6.27 -1.32 8.57
CA TYR A 94 -5.81 -1.95 7.33
C TYR A 94 -6.99 -2.34 6.43
N LYS A 95 -8.04 -2.96 6.99
CA LYS A 95 -9.25 -3.31 6.23
C LYS A 95 -9.96 -2.08 5.68
N ALA A 96 -10.01 -0.98 6.44
CA ALA A 96 -10.61 0.27 5.98
C ALA A 96 -9.80 0.89 4.82
N VAL A 97 -8.46 0.91 4.92
CA VAL A 97 -7.56 1.38 3.87
C VAL A 97 -7.73 0.57 2.58
N VAL A 98 -7.72 -0.77 2.66
CA VAL A 98 -7.90 -1.63 1.47
C VAL A 98 -9.25 -1.36 0.80
N LYS A 99 -10.33 -1.22 1.57
CA LYS A 99 -11.65 -0.88 1.04
C LYS A 99 -11.65 0.48 0.34
N PHE A 100 -11.04 1.50 0.97
CA PHE A 100 -10.90 2.82 0.37
C PHE A 100 -10.21 2.73 -1.00
N ILE A 101 -9.06 2.05 -1.08
CA ILE A 101 -8.29 1.92 -2.33
C ILE A 101 -9.12 1.23 -3.43
N ILE A 102 -9.86 0.18 -3.09
CA ILE A 102 -10.73 -0.52 -4.05
C ILE A 102 -11.82 0.42 -4.60
N GLU A 103 -12.43 1.24 -3.75
CA GLU A 103 -13.46 2.20 -4.16
C GLU A 103 -12.89 3.38 -4.96
N TYR A 104 -11.72 3.88 -4.55
CA TYR A 104 -10.96 4.90 -5.27
C TYR A 104 -10.65 4.45 -6.70
N ASN A 105 -10.09 3.25 -6.86
CA ASN A 105 -9.74 2.68 -8.16
C ASN A 105 -10.97 2.44 -9.05
N LYS A 106 -12.11 2.07 -8.49
CA LYS A 106 -13.37 1.95 -9.25
C LYS A 106 -13.83 3.32 -9.78
N THR A 107 -13.73 4.36 -8.96
CA THR A 107 -14.15 5.71 -9.33
C THR A 107 -13.25 6.29 -10.42
N ASN A 108 -11.93 6.17 -10.28
CA ASN A 108 -10.98 6.69 -11.27
C ASN A 108 -11.04 5.93 -12.61
N ARG A 109 -11.17 4.60 -12.60
CA ARG A 109 -11.35 3.82 -13.85
C ARG A 109 -12.63 4.17 -14.61
N ASN A 110 -13.65 4.69 -13.93
CA ASN A 110 -14.87 5.16 -14.59
C ASN A 110 -14.71 6.55 -15.19
N TYR A 111 -13.74 7.35 -14.72
CA TYR A 111 -13.44 8.67 -15.25
C TYR A 111 -12.61 8.60 -16.53
N GLU A 112 -11.65 7.68 -16.62
CA GLU A 112 -10.81 7.46 -17.82
C GLU A 112 -11.55 6.83 -19.02
N ARG A 113 -12.77 6.33 -18.81
CA ARG A 113 -13.61 5.68 -19.84
C ARG A 113 -14.69 6.59 -20.43
N LYS A 114 -14.75 7.86 -20.04
CA LYS A 114 -15.67 8.87 -20.57
C LYS A 114 -14.90 9.87 -21.41
#